data_AF-A0A7U9P4P9-F1
#
_entry.id   AF-A0A7U9P4P9-F1
#
_cell.length_a   1.000
_cell.length_b   1.000
_cell.length_c   1.000
_cell.angle_alpha   90.00
_cell.angle_beta   90.00
_cell.angle_gamma   90.00
#
_symmetry.space_group_name_H-M   'P 1'
#
loop_
_entity.id
_entity.type
_entity.pdbx_description
1 polymer ?
#
loop_
_entity_poly.entity_id
_entity_poly.type
_entity_poly.pdbx_seq_one_letter_code
_entity_poly.pdbx_strand_id
1 'polypeptide(L)' 'MLHRYLPMTEEDKQEMLKTIGVASIDDLFADIPEQVRFRGELKVKPAKSEPELWKELAALAVFGFLLR' A
#
# COMPACT_ATOMS: atom_id res chain seq x y z
N MET A 1 -9.94 -3.29 -8.87
CA MET A 1 -10.01 -4.19 -7.69
C MET A 1 -10.37 -3.34 -6.48
N LEU A 2 -11.45 -3.68 -5.77
CA LEU A 2 -11.83 -2.97 -4.55
C LEU A 2 -10.96 -3.50 -3.41
N HIS A 3 -10.00 -2.72 -2.93
CA HIS A 3 -9.22 -3.09 -1.75
C HIS A 3 -9.95 -2.56 -0.52
N ARG A 4 -10.06 -3.37 0.54
CA ARG A 4 -10.80 -2.99 1.78
C ARG A 4 -10.38 -1.64 2.37
N TYR A 5 -9.13 -1.24 2.14
CA TYR A 5 -8.55 0.03 2.61
C TYR A 5 -8.46 1.12 1.53
N LEU A 6 -8.73 0.79 0.26
CA LEU A 6 -8.80 1.73 -0.87
C LEU A 6 -10.08 1.43 -1.64
N PRO A 7 -11.24 1.92 -1.15
CA PRO A 7 -12.55 1.57 -1.69
C PRO A 7 -12.88 2.27 -3.02
N MET A 8 -11.96 3.07 -3.54
CA MET A 8 -12.12 3.81 -4.79
C MET A 8 -12.03 2.90 -6.01
N THR A 9 -12.93 3.14 -6.97
CA THR A 9 -12.92 2.51 -8.28
C THR A 9 -11.85 3.13 -9.19
N GLU A 10 -11.66 2.58 -10.38
CA GLU A 10 -10.73 3.21 -11.33
C GLU A 10 -11.36 4.48 -11.92
N GLU A 11 -12.67 4.49 -12.10
CA GLU A 11 -13.46 5.62 -12.52
C GLU A 11 -13.34 6.80 -11.54
N ASP A 12 -13.43 6.51 -10.23
CA ASP A 12 -13.25 7.52 -9.17
C ASP A 12 -11.87 8.17 -9.27
N LYS A 13 -10.81 7.37 -9.50
CA LYS A 13 -9.45 7.91 -9.68
C LYS A 13 -9.36 8.81 -10.89
N GLN A 14 -9.92 8.40 -12.02
CA GLN A 14 -9.89 9.20 -13.24
C GLN A 14 -10.65 10.52 -13.08
N GLU A 15 -11.80 10.51 -12.39
CA GLU A 15 -12.55 11.73 -12.08
C GLU A 15 -11.74 12.67 -11.17
N MET A 16 -11.08 12.14 -10.14
CA MET A 16 -10.22 12.93 -9.26
C MET A 16 -9.05 13.57 -10.02
N LEU A 17 -8.32 12.80 -10.85
CA LEU A 17 -7.19 13.30 -11.65
C LEU A 17 -7.65 14.39 -12.63
N LYS A 18 -8.80 14.18 -13.30
CA LYS A 18 -9.39 15.18 -14.19
C LYS A 18 -9.78 16.46 -13.44
N THR A 19 -10.35 16.33 -12.24
CA THR A 19 -10.80 17.46 -11.42
C THR A 19 -9.64 18.35 -11.00
N ILE A 20 -8.51 17.75 -10.63
CA ILE A 20 -7.28 18.48 -10.26
C ILE A 20 -6.41 18.87 -11.46
N GLY A 21 -6.75 18.39 -12.67
CA GLY A 21 -6.12 18.81 -13.93
C GLY A 21 -4.79 18.12 -14.24
N VAL A 22 -4.56 16.89 -13.76
CA VAL A 22 -3.33 16.12 -14.02
C VAL A 22 -3.63 14.85 -14.83
N ALA A 23 -2.63 14.32 -15.53
CA ALA A 23 -2.79 13.17 -16.41
C ALA A 23 -2.49 11.83 -15.72
N SER A 24 -1.69 11.86 -14.64
CA SER A 24 -1.25 10.66 -13.93
C SER A 24 -1.08 10.90 -12.43
N ILE A 25 -0.97 9.80 -11.67
CA ILE A 25 -0.59 9.85 -10.25
C ILE A 25 0.83 10.42 -10.09
N ASP A 26 1.74 10.17 -11.04
CA ASP A 26 3.13 10.64 -10.98
C ASP A 26 3.22 12.17 -11.02
N ASP A 27 2.28 12.83 -11.71
CA ASP A 27 2.19 14.29 -11.79
C ASP A 27 1.94 14.93 -10.41
N LEU A 28 1.30 14.20 -9.48
CA LEU A 28 1.06 14.67 -8.10
C LEU A 28 2.36 14.85 -7.32
N PHE A 29 3.46 14.25 -7.77
CA PHE A 29 4.75 14.30 -7.12
C PHE A 29 5.72 15.26 -7.81
N ALA A 30 5.28 16.05 -8.81
CA ALA A 30 6.14 16.92 -9.62
C ALA A 30 7.06 17.83 -8.79
N ASP A 31 6.58 18.33 -7.66
CA ASP A 31 7.33 19.22 -6.76
C ASP A 31 8.45 18.53 -5.98
N ILE A 32 8.50 17.19 -5.97
CA ILE A 32 9.55 16.41 -5.32
C ILE A 32 10.67 16.14 -6.33
N PRO A 33 11.91 16.63 -6.13
CA PRO A 33 13.00 16.39 -7.07
C PRO A 33 13.28 14.89 -7.27
N GLU A 34 13.45 14.46 -8.52
CA GLU A 34 13.60 13.04 -8.89
C GLU A 34 14.80 12.35 -8.20
N GLN A 35 15.82 13.14 -7.82
CA GLN A 35 17.03 12.68 -7.13
C GLN A 35 16.80 12.29 -5.66
N VAL A 36 15.74 12.79 -5.03
CA VAL A 36 15.39 12.45 -3.63
C VAL A 36 14.21 11.48 -3.53
N ARG A 37 13.56 11.16 -4.66
CA ARG A 37 12.50 10.15 -4.71
C ARG A 37 13.11 8.76 -4.52
N PHE A 38 12.56 7.98 -3.58
CA PHE A 38 12.95 6.60 -3.38
C PHE A 38 12.51 5.75 -4.59
N ARG A 39 13.47 5.10 -5.26
CA ARG A 39 13.23 4.25 -6.45
C ARG A 39 13.37 2.76 -6.20
N GLY A 40 13.71 2.38 -4.97
CA GLY A 40 13.86 0.99 -4.59
C GLY A 40 12.54 0.36 -4.20
N GLU A 41 12.59 -0.95 -3.95
CA GLU A 41 11.51 -1.63 -3.25
C GLU A 41 11.72 -1.47 -1.74
N LEU A 42 10.61 -1.33 -1.01
CA LEU A 42 10.66 -1.35 0.44
C LEU A 42 11.17 -2.72 0.91
N LYS A 43 12.10 -2.73 1.86
CA LYS A 43 12.64 -3.96 2.47
C LYS A 43 11.64 -4.54 3.49
N VAL A 44 10.46 -4.91 3.00
CA VAL A 44 9.36 -5.47 3.79
C VAL A 44 8.94 -6.81 3.22
N LYS A 45 8.30 -7.64 4.04
CA LYS A 45 7.73 -8.91 3.59
C LYS A 45 6.68 -8.65 2.51
N PRO A 46 6.49 -9.59 1.56
CA PRO A 46 5.41 -9.49 0.57
C PRO A 46 4.05 -9.45 1.26
N ALA A 47 3.07 -8.83 0.60
CA ALA A 47 1.71 -8.77 1.08
C ALA A 47 1.14 -10.19 1.27
N LYS A 48 0.40 -10.39 2.35
CA LYS A 48 -0.32 -11.62 2.66
C LYS A 48 -1.82 -11.39 2.57
N SER A 49 -2.55 -12.43 2.19
CA SER A 49 -4.01 -12.40 2.34
C SER A 49 -4.41 -12.33 3.82
N GLU A 50 -5.62 -11.86 4.10
CA GLU A 50 -6.13 -11.75 5.47
C GLU A 50 -6.04 -13.08 6.26
N PRO A 51 -6.41 -14.26 5.69
CA PRO A 51 -6.27 -15.53 6.40
C PRO A 51 -4.81 -15.93 6.68
N GLU A 52 -3.90 -15.66 5.75
CA GLU A 52 -2.46 -15.98 5.91
C GLU A 52 -1.80 -15.10 6.97
N LEU A 53 -2.16 -13.81 6.99
CA LEU A 53 -1.69 -12.87 7.99
C LEU A 53 -2.18 -13.28 9.39
N TRP A 54 -3.45 -13.64 9.54
CA TRP A 54 -4.00 -14.12 10.81
C TRP A 54 -3.28 -15.36 11.34
N LYS A 55 -2.99 -16.34 10.47
CA LYS A 55 -2.23 -17.54 10.86
C LYS A 55 -0.82 -17.20 11.35
N GLU A 56 -0.10 -16.30 10.66
CA GLU A 56 1.24 -15.88 11.08
C GLU A 56 1.20 -15.16 12.44
N LEU A 57 0.27 -14.21 12.63
CA LEU A 57 0.16 -13.46 13.87
C LEU A 57 -0.23 -14.36 15.05
N ALA A 58 -1.14 -15.31 14.85
CA ALA A 58 -1.50 -16.29 15.87
C ALA A 58 -0.31 -17.18 16.28
N ALA A 59 0.49 -17.64 15.31
CA ALA A 59 1.69 -18.43 15.58
C ALA A 59 2.75 -17.62 16.38
N LEU A 60 2.96 -16.35 16.02
CA LEU A 60 3.87 -15.46 16.74
C LEU A 60 3.42 -15.22 18.19
N ALA A 61 2.12 -15.05 18.41
CA ALA A 61 1.57 -14.89 19.76
C ALA A 61 1.85 -16.13 20.62
N VAL A 62 1.56 -17.34 20.11
CA VAL A 62 1.82 -18.60 20.83
C VAL A 62 3.30 -18.76 21.16
N PHE A 63 4.19 -18.45 20.22
CA PHE A 63 5.63 -18.51 20.45
C PHE A 63 6.08 -17.57 21.57
N GLY A 64 5.54 -16.35 21.62
CA GLY A 64 5.83 -15.38 22.69
C GLY A 64 5.37 -15.83 24.07
N PHE A 65 4.31 -16.64 24.18
CA PHE A 65 3.85 -17.21 25.45
C PHE A 65 4.70 -18.39 25.93
N LEU A 66 5.34 -19.14 25.04
CA LEU A 66 6.17 -20.30 25.41
C LEU A 66 7.59 -19.91 25.87
N LEU A 67 8.03 -18.69 25.58
CA LEU A 67 9.32 -18.14 26.01
C LEU A 67 9.25 -17.34 27.33
N ARG A 68 8.07 -17.30 27.97
CA ARG A 68 7.83 -16.63 29.26
C ARG A 68 7.55 -17.65 30.34
#